data_AF-A0A916SYA0-F1
#
_entry.id   AF-A0A916SYA0-F1
#
_cell.length_a   1.000
_cell.length_b   1.000
_cell.length_c   1.000
_cell.angle_alpha   90.00
_cell.angle_beta   90.00
_cell.angle_gamma   90.00
#
_symmetry.space_group_name_H-M   'P 1'
#
loop_
_entity.id
_entity.type
_entity.pdbx_description
1 polymer ?
#
loop_
_entity_poly.entity_id
_entity_poly.type
_entity_poly.pdbx_seq_one_letter_code
_entity_poly.pdbx_strand_id
1 'polypeptide(L)'
;MSWRLPPLRSSGRRVWVHTVRTEDVASYRSAVQLSASRIGVWNPVNPDDINWHLERQSEEHRTFLIHAADPEGSHGIVGKVNVTNVVRGRFQSGVLGYDAYDPYAGKGLFADGMRQIINLAFTAAPRGMGLHRLEANVRPGNATSAGLLRSLGFRREGMVREMLWLPGADGSAWRDHVVHAVTRDEWPSPAYAPHRPQRMALLVNGIPGSGKSTLAPRLAAELDLPLFSKDMVKETIFQHAAPETRSALQGTGGHGSPLGAGASELLWQLLAASPVGGVVENIWWPDDHQRVIDGLVRAGFEPRFVPHVWCDLPIETARRRHEDRVRAGQRHPVHGADASVQQDLDWAWIDRNASAFDFGQRIDVDTSRPVDARTVTRAALTARAAFAT
;
A
#
# COMPACT_ATOMS: atom_id res chain seq x y z
N MET A 1 -28.88 -44.70 -12.13
CA MET A 1 -27.45 -44.82 -12.43
C MET A 1 -26.68 -43.83 -11.56
N SER A 2 -25.92 -44.32 -10.58
CA SER A 2 -25.06 -43.48 -9.74
C SER A 2 -23.86 -43.05 -10.58
N TRP A 3 -23.92 -41.85 -11.17
CA TRP A 3 -22.76 -41.25 -11.83
C TRP A 3 -21.77 -40.86 -10.74
N ARG A 4 -20.82 -41.76 -10.44
CA ARG A 4 -19.69 -41.43 -9.57
C ARG A 4 -18.87 -40.35 -10.25
N LEU A 5 -18.67 -39.25 -9.53
CA LEU A 5 -17.84 -38.14 -9.99
C LEU A 5 -16.42 -38.62 -10.27
N PRO A 6 -15.84 -38.26 -11.44
CA PRO A 6 -14.51 -38.72 -11.79
C PRO A 6 -13.48 -38.16 -10.78
N PRO A 7 -12.58 -39.01 -10.26
CA PRO A 7 -11.53 -38.55 -9.35
C PRO A 7 -10.59 -37.63 -10.12
N LEU A 8 -10.22 -36.52 -9.51
CA LEU A 8 -9.24 -35.59 -10.07
C LEU A 8 -7.88 -35.89 -9.46
N ARG A 9 -6.83 -35.87 -10.29
CA ARG A 9 -5.45 -36.10 -9.87
C ARG A 9 -4.48 -35.35 -10.75
N SER A 10 -3.32 -35.03 -10.20
CA SER A 10 -2.17 -34.53 -10.95
C SER A 10 -0.89 -35.04 -10.29
N SER A 11 0.18 -35.17 -11.07
CA SER A 11 1.46 -35.68 -10.60
C SER A 11 2.57 -34.74 -11.04
N GLY A 12 3.43 -34.38 -10.10
CA GLY A 12 4.64 -33.61 -10.34
C GLY A 12 5.86 -34.30 -9.74
N ARG A 13 7.03 -33.70 -9.93
CA ARG A 13 8.32 -34.29 -9.53
C ARG A 13 8.48 -34.47 -8.01
N ARG A 14 7.97 -33.52 -7.22
CA ARG A 14 8.14 -33.50 -5.75
C ARG A 14 6.89 -33.91 -4.99
N VAL A 15 5.73 -33.69 -5.58
CA VAL A 15 4.42 -33.99 -4.99
C VAL A 15 3.44 -34.42 -6.07
N TRP A 16 2.45 -35.19 -5.66
CA TRP A 16 1.27 -35.52 -6.45
C TRP A 16 0.02 -35.24 -5.63
N VAL A 17 -1.08 -34.95 -6.31
CA VAL A 17 -2.36 -34.58 -5.68
C VAL A 17 -3.48 -35.46 -6.21
N HIS A 18 -4.46 -35.73 -5.36
CA HIS A 18 -5.68 -36.43 -5.76
C HIS A 18 -6.85 -36.08 -4.86
N THR A 19 -8.08 -36.22 -5.37
CA THR A 19 -9.28 -36.16 -4.54
C THR A 19 -9.30 -37.29 -3.53
N VAL A 20 -9.67 -37.00 -2.29
CA VAL A 20 -9.69 -37.94 -1.15
C VAL A 20 -10.37 -39.27 -1.48
N ARG A 21 -9.82 -40.34 -0.91
CA ARG A 21 -10.32 -41.72 -1.01
C ARG A 21 -10.30 -42.40 0.35
N THR A 22 -11.01 -43.52 0.46
CA THR A 22 -11.12 -44.29 1.70
C THR A 22 -9.75 -44.77 2.19
N GLU A 23 -8.81 -45.04 1.29
CA GLU A 23 -7.47 -45.52 1.64
C GLU A 23 -6.63 -44.43 2.35
N ASP A 24 -7.00 -43.16 2.20
CA ASP A 24 -6.24 -42.04 2.78
C ASP A 24 -6.50 -41.85 4.29
N VAL A 25 -7.56 -42.47 4.83
CA VAL A 25 -8.07 -42.19 6.19
C VAL A 25 -7.00 -42.37 7.26
N ALA A 26 -6.25 -43.47 7.22
CA ALA A 26 -5.24 -43.77 8.23
C ALA A 26 -4.08 -42.74 8.19
N SER A 27 -3.51 -42.51 7.01
CA SER A 27 -2.43 -41.54 6.82
C SER A 27 -2.87 -40.12 7.16
N TYR A 28 -4.09 -39.73 6.78
CA TYR A 28 -4.64 -38.41 7.10
C TYR A 28 -4.75 -38.20 8.59
N ARG A 29 -5.33 -39.18 9.31
CA ARG A 29 -5.46 -39.12 10.77
C ARG A 29 -4.10 -38.89 11.44
N SER A 30 -3.07 -39.64 11.03
CA SER A 30 -1.71 -39.47 11.52
C SER A 30 -1.14 -38.08 11.21
N ALA A 31 -1.35 -37.55 10.01
CA ALA A 31 -0.88 -36.23 9.60
C ALA A 31 -1.50 -35.10 10.46
N VAL A 32 -2.82 -35.17 10.69
CA VAL A 32 -3.55 -34.18 11.49
C VAL A 32 -3.13 -34.25 12.96
N GLN A 33 -3.00 -35.45 13.53
CA GLN A 33 -2.56 -35.63 14.91
C GLN A 33 -1.15 -35.08 15.13
N LEU A 34 -0.20 -35.39 14.23
CA LEU A 34 1.17 -34.90 14.33
C LEU A 34 1.25 -33.37 14.25
N SER A 35 0.35 -32.75 13.47
CA SER A 35 0.36 -31.30 13.22
C SER A 35 -0.56 -30.50 14.15
N ALA A 36 -1.20 -31.17 15.13
CA ALA A 36 -2.30 -30.61 15.93
C ALA A 36 -1.93 -29.30 16.64
N SER A 37 -0.74 -29.24 17.25
CA SER A 37 -0.30 -28.05 17.99
C SER A 37 -0.12 -26.83 17.07
N ARG A 38 0.44 -27.02 15.87
CA ARG A 38 0.68 -25.94 14.90
C ARG A 38 -0.61 -25.48 14.24
N ILE A 39 -1.49 -26.41 13.86
CA ILE A 39 -2.77 -26.10 13.19
C ILE A 39 -3.76 -25.49 14.18
N GLY A 40 -3.80 -25.99 15.42
CA GLY A 40 -4.74 -25.57 16.47
C GLY A 40 -4.71 -24.09 16.82
N VAL A 41 -3.61 -23.39 16.50
CA VAL A 41 -3.51 -21.92 16.64
C VAL A 41 -4.47 -21.18 15.71
N TRP A 42 -4.77 -21.76 14.54
CA TRP A 42 -5.52 -21.11 13.46
C TRP A 42 -6.88 -21.75 13.20
N ASN A 43 -6.95 -23.08 13.27
CA ASN A 43 -8.09 -23.89 12.86
C ASN A 43 -8.41 -24.97 13.92
N PRO A 44 -9.68 -25.43 14.02
CA PRO A 44 -10.02 -26.64 14.75
C PRO A 44 -9.26 -27.86 14.22
N VAL A 45 -8.85 -28.74 15.12
CA VAL A 45 -8.14 -29.98 14.78
C VAL A 45 -9.09 -31.15 14.97
N ASN A 46 -9.45 -31.83 13.89
CA ASN A 46 -10.26 -33.04 13.92
C ASN A 46 -9.65 -34.10 12.98
N PRO A 47 -8.96 -35.12 13.51
CA PRO A 47 -8.36 -36.18 12.71
C PRO A 47 -9.36 -37.07 11.95
N ASP A 48 -10.64 -37.01 12.32
CA ASP A 48 -11.70 -37.88 11.79
C ASP A 48 -12.62 -37.17 10.78
N ASP A 49 -12.37 -35.88 10.48
CA ASP A 49 -13.15 -35.09 9.53
C ASP A 49 -13.02 -35.57 8.07
N ILE A 50 -12.05 -36.42 7.75
CA ILE A 50 -11.89 -36.97 6.40
C ILE A 50 -13.10 -37.80 5.95
N ASN A 51 -13.80 -38.48 6.86
CA ASN A 51 -15.00 -39.24 6.51
C ASN A 51 -16.11 -38.31 5.99
N TRP A 52 -16.27 -37.16 6.64
CA TRP A 52 -17.20 -36.12 6.21
C TRP A 52 -16.85 -35.57 4.82
N HIS A 53 -15.54 -35.42 4.53
CA HIS A 53 -15.05 -34.99 3.21
C HIS A 53 -15.28 -36.05 2.13
N LEU A 54 -15.10 -37.34 2.44
CA LEU A 54 -15.36 -38.44 1.52
C LEU A 54 -16.83 -38.48 1.09
N GLU A 55 -17.75 -38.31 2.04
CA GLU A 55 -19.19 -38.34 1.77
C GLU A 55 -19.68 -37.12 0.97
N ARG A 56 -19.00 -35.98 1.09
CA ARG A 56 -19.42 -34.72 0.46
C ARG A 56 -18.85 -34.45 -0.92
N GLN A 57 -18.02 -35.35 -1.47
CA GLN A 57 -17.45 -35.12 -2.79
C GLN A 57 -18.54 -34.89 -3.84
N SER A 58 -18.58 -33.68 -4.40
CA SER A 58 -19.55 -33.23 -5.41
C SER A 58 -18.85 -32.38 -6.48
N GLU A 59 -19.55 -32.00 -7.56
CA GLU A 59 -19.01 -30.99 -8.50
C GLU A 59 -18.73 -29.63 -7.84
N GLU A 60 -19.30 -29.41 -6.66
CA GLU A 60 -19.26 -28.15 -5.91
C GLU A 60 -18.45 -28.25 -4.60
N HIS A 61 -17.97 -29.46 -4.29
CA HIS A 61 -17.19 -29.75 -3.09
C HIS A 61 -16.13 -30.79 -3.44
N ARG A 62 -14.87 -30.35 -3.51
CA ARG A 62 -13.72 -31.23 -3.74
C ARG A 62 -12.73 -31.10 -2.61
N THR A 63 -12.28 -32.23 -2.08
CA THR A 63 -11.18 -32.26 -1.11
C THR A 63 -10.03 -33.01 -1.73
N PHE A 64 -8.88 -32.36 -1.78
CA PHE A 64 -7.64 -32.89 -2.31
C PHE A 64 -6.64 -33.15 -1.19
N LEU A 65 -5.86 -34.20 -1.34
CA LEU A 65 -4.65 -34.43 -0.56
C LEU A 65 -3.43 -34.21 -1.45
N ILE A 66 -2.41 -33.59 -0.87
CA ILE A 66 -1.08 -33.43 -1.45
C ILE A 66 -0.20 -34.48 -0.79
N HIS A 67 0.43 -35.34 -1.57
CA HIS A 67 1.38 -36.34 -1.10
C HIS A 67 2.78 -36.00 -1.57
N ALA A 68 3.77 -36.26 -0.72
CA ALA A 68 5.17 -36.19 -1.10
C ALA A 68 5.50 -37.34 -2.06
N ALA A 69 6.33 -37.06 -3.07
CA ALA A 69 6.89 -38.11 -3.92
C ALA A 69 7.90 -38.99 -3.18
N ASP A 70 8.58 -38.41 -2.18
CA ASP A 70 9.48 -39.08 -1.26
C ASP A 70 8.96 -38.89 0.18
N PRO A 71 8.19 -39.87 0.71
CA PRO A 71 7.56 -39.75 2.02
C PRO A 71 8.56 -39.77 3.18
N GLU A 72 8.45 -38.78 4.05
CA GLU A 72 9.05 -38.74 5.37
C GLU A 72 8.00 -39.04 6.47
N GLY A 73 8.45 -39.68 7.56
CA GLY A 73 7.58 -39.98 8.70
C GLY A 73 6.54 -41.05 8.41
N SER A 74 5.39 -40.98 9.09
CA SER A 74 4.41 -42.08 9.13
C SER A 74 3.26 -41.98 8.12
N HIS A 75 3.11 -40.86 7.39
CA HIS A 75 1.89 -40.62 6.60
C HIS A 75 2.07 -40.13 5.16
N GLY A 76 3.19 -39.51 4.77
CA GLY A 76 3.39 -39.06 3.37
C GLY A 76 2.55 -37.86 2.91
N ILE A 77 1.54 -37.44 3.67
CA ILE A 77 0.64 -36.33 3.32
C ILE A 77 1.25 -34.98 3.69
N VAL A 78 1.48 -34.14 2.68
CA VAL A 78 1.99 -32.77 2.78
C VAL A 78 0.91 -31.78 3.22
N GLY A 79 -0.34 -32.00 2.81
CA GLY A 79 -1.45 -31.12 3.17
C GLY A 79 -2.79 -31.52 2.57
N LYS A 80 -3.85 -30.86 3.06
CA LYS A 80 -5.23 -30.95 2.55
C LYS A 80 -5.65 -29.63 1.94
N VAL A 81 -6.39 -29.67 0.84
CA VAL A 81 -7.03 -28.49 0.23
C VAL A 81 -8.48 -28.82 -0.11
N ASN A 82 -9.39 -28.02 0.41
CA ASN A 82 -10.80 -28.03 0.08
C ASN A 82 -11.08 -26.94 -0.95
N VAL A 83 -11.80 -27.28 -2.03
CA VAL A 83 -12.45 -26.34 -2.94
C VAL A 83 -13.95 -26.47 -2.69
N THR A 84 -14.52 -25.53 -1.95
CA THR A 84 -15.91 -25.54 -1.49
C THR A 84 -16.60 -24.24 -1.85
N ASN A 85 -17.87 -24.08 -1.45
CA ASN A 85 -18.71 -22.92 -1.79
C ASN A 85 -18.65 -22.59 -3.28
N VAL A 86 -18.67 -23.63 -4.11
CA VAL A 86 -18.61 -23.46 -5.55
C VAL A 86 -19.95 -22.92 -6.03
N VAL A 87 -19.91 -21.79 -6.71
CA VAL A 87 -21.08 -21.18 -7.34
C VAL A 87 -20.88 -21.20 -8.85
N ARG A 88 -21.80 -21.86 -9.55
CA ARG A 88 -21.79 -22.02 -11.01
C ARG A 88 -22.42 -20.82 -11.73
N GLY A 89 -22.72 -20.98 -13.02
CA GLY A 89 -23.38 -19.96 -13.82
C GLY A 89 -22.45 -18.80 -14.16
N ARG A 90 -22.85 -17.58 -13.81
CA ARG A 90 -22.08 -16.35 -14.12
C ARG A 90 -20.95 -16.06 -13.15
N PHE A 91 -20.88 -16.77 -12.01
CA PHE A 91 -19.82 -16.54 -11.02
C PHE A 91 -18.63 -17.47 -11.20
N GLN A 92 -18.86 -18.77 -11.46
CA GLN A 92 -17.84 -19.81 -11.63
C GLN A 92 -16.70 -19.69 -10.61
N SER A 93 -17.05 -19.53 -9.34
CA SER A 93 -16.10 -19.24 -8.26
C SER A 93 -16.12 -20.36 -7.22
N GLY A 94 -15.01 -20.57 -6.53
CA GLY A 94 -14.91 -21.46 -5.37
C GLY A 94 -13.99 -20.88 -4.30
N VAL A 95 -14.13 -21.37 -3.07
CA VAL A 95 -13.35 -20.95 -1.91
C VAL A 95 -12.41 -22.08 -1.48
N LEU A 96 -11.17 -21.71 -1.21
CA LEU A 96 -10.11 -22.58 -0.76
C LEU A 96 -10.00 -22.56 0.76
N GLY A 97 -10.06 -23.73 1.38
CA GLY A 97 -9.64 -23.96 2.76
C GLY A 97 -8.52 -24.99 2.79
N TYR A 98 -7.49 -24.79 3.60
CA TYR A 98 -6.34 -25.68 3.53
C TYR A 98 -5.52 -25.76 4.83
N ASP A 99 -4.86 -26.89 5.01
CA ASP A 99 -3.91 -27.15 6.08
C ASP A 99 -2.67 -27.84 5.51
N ALA A 100 -1.49 -27.36 5.88
CA ALA A 100 -0.22 -28.06 5.63
C ALA A 100 0.12 -28.91 6.86
N TYR A 101 0.72 -30.07 6.64
CA TYR A 101 1.06 -31.02 7.71
C TYR A 101 2.57 -31.16 7.92
N ASP A 102 2.97 -31.38 9.16
CA ASP A 102 4.33 -31.73 9.54
C ASP A 102 4.65 -33.17 9.09
N PRO A 103 5.90 -33.52 8.78
CA PRO A 103 7.11 -32.69 8.82
C PRO A 103 7.37 -31.88 7.53
N TYR A 104 6.35 -31.70 6.67
CA TYR A 104 6.52 -31.09 5.35
C TYR A 104 6.33 -29.57 5.32
N ALA A 105 5.74 -29.00 6.36
CA ALA A 105 5.57 -27.57 6.51
C ALA A 105 6.92 -26.83 6.34
N GLY A 106 6.92 -25.74 5.57
CA GLY A 106 8.13 -24.94 5.30
C GLY A 106 9.06 -25.47 4.19
N LYS A 107 8.84 -26.68 3.65
CA LYS A 107 9.72 -27.27 2.59
C LYS A 107 9.34 -26.89 1.14
N GLY A 108 8.35 -26.01 0.98
CA GLY A 108 7.80 -25.60 -0.32
C GLY A 108 6.89 -26.63 -1.02
N LEU A 109 6.82 -27.87 -0.50
CA LEU A 109 6.02 -28.96 -1.09
C LEU A 109 4.52 -28.64 -1.14
N PHE A 110 4.00 -27.99 -0.10
CA PHE A 110 2.59 -27.59 -0.07
C PHE A 110 2.27 -26.61 -1.21
N ALA A 111 3.14 -25.63 -1.46
CA ALA A 111 2.97 -24.70 -2.56
C ALA A 111 2.97 -25.43 -3.92
N ASP A 112 3.87 -26.40 -4.11
CA ASP A 112 3.92 -27.22 -5.33
C ASP A 112 2.60 -27.99 -5.56
N GLY A 113 2.01 -28.55 -4.51
CA GLY A 113 0.72 -29.26 -4.59
C GLY A 113 -0.46 -28.31 -4.80
N MET A 114 -0.45 -27.17 -4.11
CA MET A 114 -1.48 -26.13 -4.26
C MET A 114 -1.54 -25.61 -5.70
N ARG A 115 -0.39 -25.43 -6.38
CA ARG A 115 -0.36 -25.09 -7.82
C ARG A 115 -1.06 -26.14 -8.68
N GLN A 116 -0.84 -27.42 -8.40
CA GLN A 116 -1.50 -28.51 -9.13
C GLN A 116 -3.02 -28.49 -8.92
N ILE A 117 -3.49 -28.18 -7.70
CA ILE A 117 -4.91 -28.13 -7.38
C ILE A 117 -5.58 -26.91 -8.00
N ILE A 118 -4.93 -25.73 -8.00
CA ILE A 118 -5.41 -24.54 -8.71
C ILE A 118 -5.53 -24.81 -10.22
N ASN A 119 -4.53 -25.48 -10.81
CA ASN A 119 -4.60 -25.94 -12.20
C ASN A 119 -5.84 -26.82 -12.44
N LEU A 120 -6.10 -27.81 -11.59
CA LEU A 120 -7.27 -28.67 -11.70
C LEU A 120 -8.59 -27.90 -11.53
N ALA A 121 -8.63 -26.92 -10.63
CA ALA A 121 -9.81 -26.11 -10.41
C ALA A 121 -10.19 -25.26 -11.64
N PHE A 122 -9.21 -24.67 -12.32
CA PHE A 122 -9.43 -23.88 -13.55
C PHE A 122 -9.54 -24.70 -14.83
N THR A 123 -8.99 -25.91 -14.85
CA THR A 123 -9.11 -26.82 -16.00
C THR A 123 -10.57 -27.14 -16.28
N ALA A 124 -10.99 -27.05 -17.55
CA ALA A 124 -12.36 -27.30 -17.95
C ALA A 124 -12.85 -28.71 -17.53
N ALA A 125 -14.12 -28.80 -17.12
CA ALA A 125 -14.77 -30.08 -16.86
C ALA A 125 -14.84 -30.94 -18.15
N PRO A 126 -14.75 -32.28 -18.06
CA PRO A 126 -14.63 -33.08 -16.84
C PRO A 126 -13.18 -33.30 -16.37
N ARG A 127 -12.17 -32.73 -17.06
CA ARG A 127 -10.74 -32.91 -16.71
C ARG A 127 -10.34 -32.15 -15.44
N GLY A 128 -11.11 -31.14 -15.08
CA GLY A 128 -10.97 -30.34 -13.87
C GLY A 128 -12.32 -29.85 -13.37
N MET A 129 -12.34 -28.75 -12.62
CA MET A 129 -13.57 -28.18 -12.06
C MET A 129 -14.20 -27.07 -12.91
N GLY A 130 -13.49 -26.53 -13.90
CA GLY A 130 -13.99 -25.52 -14.83
C GLY A 130 -14.35 -24.16 -14.20
N LEU A 131 -13.68 -23.79 -13.10
CA LEU A 131 -13.89 -22.52 -12.43
C LEU A 131 -13.18 -21.37 -13.16
N HIS A 132 -13.68 -20.16 -12.97
CA HIS A 132 -13.03 -18.92 -13.37
C HIS A 132 -12.28 -18.28 -12.20
N ARG A 133 -12.73 -18.45 -10.95
CA ARG A 133 -12.17 -17.75 -9.80
C ARG A 133 -11.96 -18.69 -8.60
N LEU A 134 -10.87 -18.47 -7.89
CA LEU A 134 -10.63 -19.05 -6.57
C LEU A 134 -10.36 -17.96 -5.56
N GLU A 135 -11.00 -18.09 -4.40
CA GLU A 135 -10.81 -17.24 -3.24
C GLU A 135 -10.16 -18.02 -2.10
N ALA A 136 -9.36 -17.37 -1.27
CA ALA A 136 -8.84 -17.91 -0.03
C ALA A 136 -8.86 -16.83 1.06
N ASN A 137 -9.45 -17.15 2.20
CA ASN A 137 -9.69 -16.21 3.29
C ASN A 137 -8.76 -16.50 4.45
N VAL A 138 -7.99 -15.50 4.88
CA VAL A 138 -6.90 -15.68 5.85
C VAL A 138 -7.07 -14.75 7.04
N ARG A 139 -7.05 -15.31 8.26
CA ARG A 139 -7.06 -14.51 9.48
C ARG A 139 -5.91 -13.49 9.51
N PRO A 140 -6.16 -12.21 9.88
CA PRO A 140 -5.11 -11.26 10.16
C PRO A 140 -4.07 -11.84 11.13
N GLY A 141 -2.79 -11.57 10.88
CA GLY A 141 -1.68 -12.11 11.66
C GLY A 141 -1.15 -13.48 11.20
N ASN A 142 -1.89 -14.25 10.39
CA ASN A 142 -1.36 -15.49 9.80
C ASN A 142 -0.46 -15.18 8.60
N ALA A 143 0.75 -14.68 8.89
CA ALA A 143 1.72 -14.24 7.88
C ALA A 143 2.15 -15.37 6.93
N THR A 144 2.19 -16.62 7.42
CA THR A 144 2.57 -17.80 6.64
C THR A 144 1.54 -18.10 5.56
N SER A 145 0.25 -18.19 5.91
CA SER A 145 -0.82 -18.43 4.94
C SER A 145 -0.96 -17.27 3.94
N ALA A 146 -0.90 -16.02 4.42
CA ALA A 146 -0.93 -14.86 3.54
C ALA A 146 0.29 -14.81 2.61
N GLY A 147 1.48 -15.19 3.09
CA GLY A 147 2.71 -15.28 2.29
C GLY A 147 2.64 -16.36 1.22
N LEU A 148 2.06 -17.53 1.55
CA LEU A 148 1.80 -18.59 0.58
C LEU A 148 0.91 -18.07 -0.57
N LEU A 149 -0.25 -17.50 -0.24
CA LEU A 149 -1.18 -16.96 -1.25
C LEU A 149 -0.54 -15.90 -2.13
N ARG A 150 0.23 -14.97 -1.54
CA ARG A 150 1.01 -13.99 -2.31
C ARG A 150 2.01 -14.66 -3.25
N SER A 151 2.77 -15.66 -2.79
CA SER A 151 3.74 -16.35 -3.64
C SER A 151 3.10 -17.18 -4.77
N LEU A 152 1.81 -17.49 -4.65
CA LEU A 152 0.98 -18.11 -5.68
C LEU A 152 0.21 -17.08 -6.53
N GLY A 153 0.45 -15.78 -6.33
CA GLY A 153 -0.12 -14.70 -7.14
C GLY A 153 -1.55 -14.31 -6.80
N PHE A 154 -2.09 -14.73 -5.65
CA PHE A 154 -3.38 -14.25 -5.18
C PHE A 154 -3.29 -12.78 -4.75
N ARG A 155 -4.17 -11.95 -5.31
CA ARG A 155 -4.31 -10.54 -4.97
C ARG A 155 -5.15 -10.39 -3.70
N ARG A 156 -4.77 -9.47 -2.81
CA ARG A 156 -5.63 -9.06 -1.69
C ARG A 156 -6.75 -8.17 -2.20
N GLU A 157 -8.00 -8.50 -1.91
CA GLU A 157 -9.17 -7.75 -2.39
C GLU A 157 -9.95 -7.05 -1.27
N GLY A 158 -9.86 -7.52 -0.03
CA GLY A 158 -10.61 -6.88 1.06
C GLY A 158 -10.45 -7.57 2.41
N MET A 159 -11.35 -7.22 3.32
CA MET A 159 -11.50 -7.83 4.64
C MET A 159 -12.98 -8.11 4.87
N VAL A 160 -13.30 -9.31 5.33
CA VAL A 160 -14.63 -9.66 5.84
C VAL A 160 -14.53 -9.71 7.35
N ARG A 161 -15.33 -8.89 8.03
CA ARG A 161 -15.39 -8.86 9.49
C ARG A 161 -16.16 -10.06 10.02
N GLU A 162 -15.74 -10.60 11.17
CA GLU A 162 -16.46 -11.65 11.90
C GLU A 162 -16.85 -12.86 11.04
N MET A 163 -15.97 -13.27 10.11
CA MET A 163 -16.30 -14.24 9.06
C MET A 163 -16.48 -15.67 9.59
N LEU A 164 -15.57 -16.14 10.45
CA LEU A 164 -15.57 -17.54 10.92
C LEU A 164 -15.42 -17.62 12.44
N TRP A 165 -16.20 -18.50 13.05
CA TRP A 165 -16.05 -18.89 14.46
C TRP A 165 -14.86 -19.84 14.61
N LEU A 166 -13.75 -19.34 15.15
CA LEU A 166 -12.48 -20.08 15.21
C LEU A 166 -11.77 -19.90 16.57
N PRO A 167 -10.97 -20.89 16.99
CA PRO A 167 -10.12 -20.76 18.18
C PRO A 167 -9.03 -19.70 17.97
N GLY A 168 -8.55 -19.13 19.08
CA GLY A 168 -7.42 -18.22 19.14
C GLY A 168 -6.82 -18.20 20.54
N ALA A 169 -5.73 -17.45 20.72
CA ALA A 169 -5.04 -17.35 22.02
C ALA A 169 -5.94 -16.80 23.14
N ASP A 170 -6.95 -16.02 22.78
CA ASP A 170 -7.98 -15.38 23.59
C ASP A 170 -9.31 -16.17 23.62
N GLY A 171 -9.29 -17.45 23.22
CA GLY A 171 -10.49 -18.30 23.15
C GLY A 171 -11.14 -18.33 21.76
N SER A 172 -12.35 -18.89 21.68
CA SER A 172 -13.10 -18.95 20.41
C SER A 172 -13.97 -17.72 20.23
N ALA A 173 -13.95 -17.13 19.03
CA ALA A 173 -14.77 -15.98 18.67
C ALA A 173 -14.99 -15.95 17.14
N TRP A 174 -15.91 -15.11 16.68
CA TRP A 174 -15.96 -14.72 15.28
C TRP A 174 -14.72 -13.90 14.92
N ARG A 175 -14.01 -14.30 13.87
CA ARG A 175 -12.73 -13.71 13.47
C ARG A 175 -12.80 -13.09 12.08
N ASP A 176 -12.21 -11.91 11.95
CA ASP A 176 -12.00 -11.24 10.67
C ASP A 176 -11.08 -12.07 9.76
N HIS A 177 -11.28 -11.95 8.44
CA HIS A 177 -10.47 -12.60 7.42
C HIS A 177 -10.18 -11.67 6.25
N VAL A 178 -8.93 -11.65 5.83
CA VAL A 178 -8.48 -10.96 4.62
C VAL A 178 -8.78 -11.84 3.42
N VAL A 179 -9.53 -11.28 2.47
CA VAL A 179 -9.90 -11.94 1.21
C VAL A 179 -8.75 -11.83 0.22
N HIS A 180 -8.35 -12.98 -0.30
CA HIS A 180 -7.41 -13.06 -1.41
C HIS A 180 -8.04 -13.86 -2.56
N ALA A 181 -7.74 -13.49 -3.80
CA ALA A 181 -8.26 -14.21 -4.95
C ALA A 181 -7.31 -14.22 -6.14
N VAL A 182 -7.52 -15.20 -7.02
CA VAL A 182 -6.91 -15.29 -8.34
C VAL A 182 -7.95 -15.78 -9.34
N THR A 183 -7.88 -15.28 -10.57
CA THR A 183 -8.74 -15.72 -11.67
C THR A 183 -7.99 -16.63 -12.63
N ARG A 184 -8.74 -17.36 -13.46
CA ARG A 184 -8.21 -18.25 -14.49
C ARG A 184 -7.32 -17.51 -15.47
N ASP A 185 -7.65 -16.28 -15.83
CA ASP A 185 -6.90 -15.49 -16.83
C ASP A 185 -5.59 -14.94 -16.25
N GLU A 186 -5.53 -14.77 -14.93
CA GLU A 186 -4.31 -14.40 -14.21
C GLU A 186 -3.36 -15.61 -14.04
N TRP A 187 -3.84 -16.84 -14.24
CA TRP A 187 -3.13 -18.05 -13.84
C TRP A 187 -2.38 -18.74 -15.00
N PRO A 188 -1.10 -19.13 -14.84
CA PRO A 188 -0.25 -18.94 -13.67
C PRO A 188 0.16 -17.47 -13.49
N SER A 189 0.13 -17.01 -12.24
CA SER A 189 0.44 -15.63 -11.87
C SER A 189 1.82 -15.55 -11.20
N PRO A 190 2.63 -14.50 -11.45
CA PRO A 190 3.80 -14.22 -10.63
C PRO A 190 3.38 -13.92 -9.18
N ALA A 191 4.34 -13.91 -8.26
CA ALA A 191 4.05 -13.55 -6.87
C ALA A 191 3.39 -12.16 -6.80
N TYR A 192 2.30 -12.05 -6.05
CA TYR A 192 1.57 -10.80 -5.90
C TYR A 192 2.41 -9.80 -5.10
N ALA A 193 2.85 -8.75 -5.80
CA ALA A 193 3.32 -7.53 -5.19
C ALA A 193 2.11 -6.59 -5.03
N PRO A 194 1.74 -6.18 -3.81
CA PRO A 194 0.68 -5.20 -3.62
C PRO A 194 0.98 -3.98 -4.48
N HIS A 195 0.00 -3.54 -5.27
CA HIS A 195 0.11 -2.26 -5.96
C HIS A 195 0.23 -1.18 -4.89
N ARG A 196 1.45 -0.66 -4.68
CA ARG A 196 1.61 0.62 -4.02
C ARG A 196 1.08 1.63 -5.04
N PRO A 197 0.00 2.40 -4.76
CA PRO A 197 -0.37 3.49 -5.65
C PRO A 197 0.90 4.30 -5.93
N GLN A 198 1.13 4.70 -7.19
CA GLN A 198 2.28 5.52 -7.52
C GLN A 198 2.18 6.83 -6.75
N ARG A 199 2.85 6.89 -5.60
CA ARG A 199 2.93 8.08 -4.76
C ARG A 199 3.60 9.17 -5.57
N MET A 200 3.05 10.38 -5.54
CA MET A 200 3.61 11.53 -6.23
C MET A 200 3.97 12.62 -5.22
N ALA A 201 5.19 13.12 -5.30
CA ALA A 201 5.58 14.36 -4.65
C ALA A 201 5.73 15.44 -5.71
N LEU A 202 5.24 16.64 -5.43
CA LEU A 202 5.49 17.85 -6.21
C LEU A 202 5.92 18.95 -5.25
N LEU A 203 7.13 19.49 -5.44
CA LEU A 203 7.58 20.62 -4.64
C LEU A 203 7.16 21.94 -5.31
N VAL A 204 6.73 22.92 -4.53
CA VAL A 204 6.42 24.27 -5.01
C VAL A 204 7.30 25.26 -4.26
N ASN A 205 8.27 25.84 -4.95
CA ASN A 205 9.24 26.80 -4.41
C ASN A 205 9.14 28.15 -5.13
N GLY A 206 9.68 29.19 -4.51
CA GLY A 206 9.77 30.54 -5.06
C GLY A 206 10.01 31.57 -3.95
N ILE A 207 10.44 32.76 -4.35
CA ILE A 207 10.71 33.87 -3.42
C ILE A 207 9.43 34.39 -2.73
N PRO A 208 9.52 35.12 -1.60
CA PRO A 208 8.37 35.81 -1.02
C PRO A 208 7.65 36.68 -2.05
N GLY A 209 6.31 36.62 -2.11
CA GLY A 209 5.52 37.38 -3.10
C GLY A 209 5.40 36.75 -4.49
N SER A 210 6.12 35.65 -4.77
CA SER A 210 6.08 34.94 -6.07
C SER A 210 4.76 34.22 -6.38
N GLY A 211 3.80 34.11 -5.45
CA GLY A 211 2.51 33.48 -5.70
C GLY A 211 2.44 31.95 -5.46
N LYS A 212 3.52 31.33 -4.98
CA LYS A 212 3.59 29.92 -4.53
C LYS A 212 2.40 29.48 -3.67
N SER A 213 2.04 30.25 -2.65
CA SER A 213 0.95 29.92 -1.71
C SER A 213 -0.45 30.07 -2.32
N THR A 214 -0.56 30.69 -3.50
CA THR A 214 -1.78 30.76 -4.31
C THR A 214 -1.83 29.63 -5.34
N LEU A 215 -0.67 29.26 -5.91
CA LEU A 215 -0.58 28.23 -6.93
C LEU A 215 -0.66 26.81 -6.34
N ALA A 216 0.03 26.54 -5.24
CA ALA A 216 0.12 25.19 -4.65
C ALA A 216 -1.25 24.55 -4.32
N PRO A 217 -2.24 25.26 -3.73
CA PRO A 217 -3.57 24.68 -3.52
C PRO A 217 -4.28 24.26 -4.81
N ARG A 218 -4.09 25.02 -5.91
CA ARG A 218 -4.69 24.70 -7.21
C ARG A 218 -4.02 23.49 -7.85
N LEU A 219 -2.70 23.36 -7.71
CA LEU A 219 -1.95 22.19 -8.16
C LEU A 219 -2.35 20.93 -7.38
N ALA A 220 -2.48 21.05 -6.05
CA ALA A 220 -2.93 19.97 -5.19
C ALA A 220 -4.33 19.48 -5.56
N ALA A 221 -5.27 20.41 -5.78
CA ALA A 221 -6.63 20.08 -6.21
C ALA A 221 -6.69 19.42 -7.59
N GLU A 222 -5.93 19.91 -8.57
CA GLU A 222 -5.92 19.35 -9.92
C GLU A 222 -5.21 17.98 -10.00
N LEU A 223 -4.24 17.71 -9.11
CA LEU A 223 -3.57 16.40 -9.00
C LEU A 223 -4.30 15.40 -8.08
N ASP A 224 -5.35 15.83 -7.39
CA ASP A 224 -6.01 15.06 -6.33
C ASP A 224 -5.02 14.58 -5.24
N LEU A 225 -4.14 15.49 -4.81
CA LEU A 225 -3.12 15.25 -3.80
C LEU A 225 -3.32 16.17 -2.59
N PRO A 226 -2.97 15.73 -1.36
CA PRO A 226 -2.98 16.62 -0.21
C PRO A 226 -1.93 17.72 -0.35
N LEU A 227 -2.24 18.90 0.18
CA LEU A 227 -1.31 20.03 0.27
C LEU A 227 -0.65 20.06 1.65
N PHE A 228 0.68 20.11 1.67
CA PHE A 228 1.49 20.32 2.87
C PHE A 228 2.20 21.67 2.75
N SER A 229 1.66 22.70 3.41
CA SER A 229 2.21 24.06 3.40
C SER A 229 2.83 24.41 4.75
N LYS A 230 4.05 24.95 4.72
CA LYS A 230 4.74 25.41 5.94
C LYS A 230 3.98 26.54 6.64
N ASP A 231 3.40 27.46 5.86
CA ASP A 231 2.66 28.59 6.43
C ASP A 231 1.37 28.11 7.10
N MET A 232 0.66 27.15 6.50
CA MET A 232 -0.51 26.53 7.12
C MET A 232 -0.18 25.93 8.49
N VAL A 233 0.92 25.17 8.60
CA VAL A 233 1.38 24.61 9.89
C VAL A 233 1.65 25.69 10.93
N LYS A 234 2.46 26.71 10.57
CA LYS A 234 2.83 27.79 11.49
C LYS A 234 1.61 28.59 11.97
N GLU A 235 0.71 28.93 11.04
CA GLU A 235 -0.48 29.72 11.33
C GLU A 235 -1.45 28.95 12.22
N THR A 236 -1.68 27.65 11.94
CA THR A 236 -2.49 26.77 12.80
C THR A 236 -1.91 26.67 14.22
N ILE A 237 -0.59 26.43 14.36
CA ILE A 237 0.03 26.36 15.68
C ILE A 237 -0.15 27.68 16.45
N PHE A 238 0.10 28.82 15.80
CA PHE A 238 -0.04 30.12 16.44
C PHE A 238 -1.50 30.41 16.85
N GLN A 239 -2.49 30.12 15.99
CA GLN A 239 -3.90 30.37 16.27
C GLN A 239 -4.41 29.60 17.49
N HIS A 240 -3.92 28.37 17.67
CA HIS A 240 -4.34 27.50 18.77
C HIS A 240 -3.42 27.52 19.99
N ALA A 241 -2.29 28.25 19.94
CA ALA A 241 -1.41 28.44 21.08
C ALA A 241 -2.09 29.26 22.19
N ALA A 242 -1.68 29.05 23.45
CA ALA A 242 -2.08 29.89 24.58
C ALA A 242 -1.55 31.33 24.41
N PRO A 243 -2.18 32.37 25.00
CA PRO A 243 -1.78 33.77 24.83
C PRO A 243 -0.29 34.03 25.10
N GLU A 244 0.26 33.42 26.15
CA GLU A 244 1.67 33.55 26.56
C GLU A 244 2.60 32.93 25.49
N THR A 245 2.18 31.79 24.95
CA THR A 245 2.90 31.11 23.87
C THR A 245 2.81 31.89 22.55
N ARG A 246 1.66 32.51 22.23
CA ARG A 246 1.54 33.37 21.03
C ARG A 246 2.50 34.54 21.08
N SER A 247 2.62 35.19 22.23
CA SER A 247 3.58 36.29 22.44
C SER A 247 5.01 35.81 22.17
N ALA A 248 5.39 34.63 22.68
CA ALA A 248 6.71 34.04 22.45
C ALA A 248 6.94 33.58 20.99
N LEU A 249 5.87 33.18 20.28
CA LEU A 249 5.95 32.73 18.88
C LEU A 249 5.89 33.89 17.87
N GLN A 250 5.45 35.08 18.28
CA GLN A 250 5.38 36.25 17.40
C GLN A 250 6.76 36.56 16.80
N GLY A 251 6.83 36.69 15.47
CA GLY A 251 8.10 36.91 14.78
C GLY A 251 9.05 35.72 14.69
N THR A 252 8.72 34.57 15.27
CA THR A 252 9.54 33.35 15.19
C THR A 252 9.21 32.46 14.00
N GLY A 253 8.48 32.92 13.00
CA GLY A 253 8.13 32.12 11.81
C GLY A 253 9.12 32.21 10.64
N GLY A 254 10.20 32.98 10.80
CA GLY A 254 11.23 33.23 9.78
C GLY A 254 12.13 32.03 9.45
N HIS A 255 13.04 32.22 8.50
CA HIS A 255 14.05 31.22 8.19
C HIS A 255 15.01 31.04 9.38
N GLY A 256 15.39 29.80 9.69
CA GLY A 256 16.29 29.48 10.81
C GLY A 256 15.66 29.47 12.21
N SER A 257 14.38 29.79 12.37
CA SER A 257 13.71 29.76 13.68
C SER A 257 13.32 28.33 14.13
N PRO A 258 13.18 28.06 15.44
CA PRO A 258 12.74 26.75 15.93
C PRO A 258 11.34 26.34 15.41
N LEU A 259 10.38 27.27 15.40
CA LEU A 259 9.04 27.01 14.84
C LEU A 259 9.11 26.75 13.32
N GLY A 260 9.94 27.50 12.60
CA GLY A 260 10.15 27.31 11.17
C GLY A 260 10.82 25.97 10.85
N ALA A 261 11.82 25.56 11.64
CA ALA A 261 12.49 24.28 11.51
C ALA A 261 11.52 23.11 11.79
N GLY A 262 10.78 23.17 12.91
CA GLY A 262 9.78 22.16 13.26
C GLY A 262 8.66 22.05 12.23
N ALA A 263 8.16 23.18 11.72
CA ALA A 263 7.15 23.19 10.66
C ALA A 263 7.68 22.58 9.36
N SER A 264 8.96 22.79 9.02
CA SER A 264 9.57 22.21 7.81
C SER A 264 9.73 20.69 7.94
N GLU A 265 10.17 20.20 9.10
CA GLU A 265 10.31 18.76 9.34
C GLU A 265 8.95 18.05 9.33
N LEU A 266 7.91 18.68 9.88
CA LEU A 266 6.56 18.13 9.85
C LEU A 266 6.06 17.87 8.42
N LEU A 267 6.42 18.71 7.43
CA LEU A 267 6.04 18.49 6.03
C LEU A 267 6.57 17.14 5.51
N TRP A 268 7.81 16.78 5.87
CA TRP A 268 8.40 15.51 5.46
C TRP A 268 7.73 14.31 6.13
N GLN A 269 7.36 14.43 7.41
CA GLN A 269 6.64 13.37 8.12
C GLN A 269 5.23 13.16 7.55
N LEU A 270 4.51 14.25 7.25
CA LEU A 270 3.20 14.18 6.60
C LEU A 270 3.29 13.56 5.20
N LEU A 271 4.30 13.96 4.41
CA LEU A 271 4.56 13.37 3.11
C LEU A 271 4.87 11.87 3.23
N ALA A 272 5.71 11.47 4.19
CA ALA A 272 6.06 10.07 4.46
C ALA A 272 4.84 9.22 4.83
N ALA A 273 3.94 9.75 5.65
CA ALA A 273 2.72 9.07 6.08
C ALA A 273 1.63 9.02 4.99
N SER A 274 1.68 9.90 3.98
CA SER A 274 0.65 9.95 2.94
C SER A 274 0.73 8.74 1.99
N PRO A 275 -0.37 7.97 1.85
CA PRO A 275 -0.41 6.80 0.96
C PRO A 275 -0.41 7.18 -0.53
N VAL A 276 -0.71 8.44 -0.87
CA VAL A 276 -0.79 8.95 -2.25
C VAL A 276 0.31 9.95 -2.59
N GLY A 277 1.08 10.41 -1.60
CA GLY A 277 2.06 11.48 -1.74
C GLY A 277 1.47 12.85 -1.42
N GLY A 278 1.93 13.92 -2.05
CA GLY A 278 1.46 15.28 -1.75
C GLY A 278 2.15 16.39 -2.53
N VAL A 279 1.53 17.56 -2.54
CA VAL A 279 2.16 18.82 -2.95
C VAL A 279 2.77 19.47 -1.72
N VAL A 280 4.07 19.74 -1.74
CA VAL A 280 4.78 20.38 -0.62
C VAL A 280 5.13 21.81 -1.00
N GLU A 281 4.63 22.77 -0.24
CA GLU A 281 4.85 24.20 -0.48
C GLU A 281 5.65 24.83 0.66
N ASN A 282 6.75 25.48 0.28
CA ASN A 282 7.59 26.24 1.18
C ASN A 282 8.48 27.21 0.39
N ILE A 283 9.15 28.13 1.08
CA ILE A 283 10.34 28.81 0.57
C ILE A 283 11.55 28.00 1.03
N TRP A 284 12.35 27.54 0.07
CA TRP A 284 13.65 26.90 0.31
C TRP A 284 14.73 27.71 -0.38
N TRP A 285 15.78 28.02 0.36
CA TRP A 285 16.98 28.70 -0.15
C TRP A 285 18.02 27.68 -0.62
N PRO A 286 19.08 28.08 -1.35
CA PRO A 286 20.14 27.16 -1.78
C PRO A 286 20.70 26.31 -0.64
N ASP A 287 20.93 26.93 0.52
CA ASP A 287 21.46 26.26 1.71
C ASP A 287 20.50 25.21 2.32
N ASP A 288 19.22 25.23 1.93
CA ASP A 288 18.23 24.23 2.32
C ASP A 288 18.20 23.02 1.38
N HIS A 289 18.81 23.07 0.19
CA HIS A 289 18.64 22.04 -0.84
C HIS A 289 19.03 20.64 -0.35
N GLN A 290 20.15 20.51 0.39
CA GLN A 290 20.53 19.23 0.96
C GLN A 290 19.51 18.71 1.98
N ARG A 291 18.95 19.59 2.81
CA ARG A 291 17.89 19.22 3.77
C ARG A 291 16.61 18.77 3.08
N VAL A 292 16.29 19.37 1.92
CA VAL A 292 15.16 18.97 1.08
C VAL A 292 15.38 17.58 0.50
N ILE A 293 16.58 17.31 -0.05
CA ILE A 293 16.99 15.99 -0.53
C ILE A 293 16.84 14.95 0.58
N ASP A 294 17.40 15.23 1.76
CA ASP A 294 17.33 14.30 2.90
C ASP A 294 15.88 14.06 3.35
N GLY A 295 15.04 15.11 3.32
CA GLY A 295 13.62 15.03 3.65
C GLY A 295 12.82 14.16 2.67
N LEU A 296 13.07 14.30 1.37
CA LEU A 296 12.47 13.46 0.33
C LEU A 296 12.87 11.99 0.49
N VAL A 297 14.16 11.72 0.73
CA VAL A 297 14.67 10.36 0.95
C VAL A 297 14.02 9.74 2.18
N ARG A 298 13.92 10.47 3.30
CA ARG A 298 13.19 10.00 4.50
C ARG A 298 11.71 9.72 4.23
N ALA A 299 11.08 10.49 3.35
CA ALA A 299 9.69 10.27 2.94
C ALA A 299 9.51 9.12 1.93
N GLY A 300 10.60 8.50 1.50
CA GLY A 300 10.61 7.38 0.56
C GLY A 300 10.50 7.79 -0.91
N PHE A 301 10.98 8.99 -1.24
CA PHE A 301 11.06 9.51 -2.61
C PHE A 301 12.51 9.59 -3.07
N GLU A 302 12.76 9.28 -4.33
CA GLU A 302 14.04 9.45 -4.99
C GLU A 302 14.11 10.87 -5.59
N PRO A 303 14.97 11.78 -5.08
CA PRO A 303 14.91 13.21 -5.41
C PRO A 303 14.98 13.52 -6.90
N ARG A 304 15.82 12.80 -7.67
CA ARG A 304 15.92 12.99 -9.13
C ARG A 304 14.60 12.74 -9.89
N PHE A 305 13.62 12.09 -9.27
CA PHE A 305 12.32 11.76 -9.87
C PHE A 305 11.19 12.65 -9.34
N VAL A 306 11.49 13.59 -8.44
CA VAL A 306 10.50 14.52 -7.88
C VAL A 306 10.50 15.80 -8.72
N PRO A 307 9.44 16.09 -9.50
CA PRO A 307 9.34 17.37 -10.18
C PRO A 307 9.16 18.51 -9.17
N HIS A 308 9.59 19.71 -9.55
CA HIS A 308 9.41 20.90 -8.74
C HIS A 308 9.01 22.11 -9.58
N VAL A 309 8.11 22.93 -9.03
CA VAL A 309 7.71 24.22 -9.58
C VAL A 309 8.58 25.30 -9.00
N TRP A 310 9.14 26.14 -9.88
CA TRP A 310 9.71 27.42 -9.51
C TRP A 310 8.74 28.53 -9.92
N CYS A 311 8.16 29.23 -8.93
CA CYS A 311 7.34 30.41 -9.18
C CYS A 311 8.25 31.57 -9.58
N ASP A 312 8.42 31.76 -10.88
CA ASP A 312 9.31 32.74 -11.47
C ASP A 312 8.60 34.10 -11.56
N LEU A 313 9.15 35.11 -10.91
CA LEU A 313 8.60 36.46 -10.87
C LEU A 313 9.73 37.46 -10.67
N PRO A 314 9.78 38.56 -11.45
CA PRO A 314 10.78 39.61 -11.25
C PRO A 314 10.77 40.15 -9.81
N ILE A 315 11.96 40.34 -9.25
CA ILE A 315 12.18 40.65 -7.83
C ILE A 315 11.41 41.91 -7.39
N GLU A 316 11.34 42.95 -8.22
CA GLU A 316 10.62 44.19 -7.90
C GLU A 316 9.11 43.97 -7.81
N THR A 317 8.57 43.05 -8.61
CA THR A 317 7.15 42.71 -8.59
C THR A 317 6.82 41.82 -7.40
N ALA A 318 7.69 40.86 -7.10
CA ALA A 318 7.56 40.02 -5.90
C ALA A 318 7.61 40.88 -4.62
N ARG A 319 8.56 41.82 -4.55
CA ARG A 319 8.69 42.79 -3.46
C ARG A 319 7.42 43.60 -3.25
N ARG A 320 6.94 44.26 -4.32
CA ARG A 320 5.71 45.07 -4.26
C ARG A 320 4.51 44.25 -3.78
N ARG A 321 4.30 43.04 -4.33
CA ARG A 321 3.20 42.15 -3.89
C ARG A 321 3.30 41.77 -2.41
N HIS A 322 4.52 41.51 -1.93
CA HIS A 322 4.76 41.17 -0.54
C HIS A 322 4.50 42.36 0.38
N GLU A 323 5.05 43.54 0.08
CA GLU A 323 4.84 44.79 0.82
C GLU A 323 3.35 45.17 0.86
N ASP A 324 2.64 45.09 -0.26
CA ASP A 324 1.20 45.35 -0.35
C ASP A 324 0.39 44.44 0.59
N ARG A 325 0.72 43.14 0.61
CA ARG A 325 0.07 42.16 1.49
C ARG A 325 0.32 42.45 2.97
N VAL A 326 1.54 42.89 3.33
CA VAL A 326 1.87 43.29 4.70
C VAL A 326 1.12 44.56 5.08
N ARG A 327 1.11 45.59 4.22
CA ARG A 327 0.36 46.84 4.44
C ARG A 327 -1.14 46.61 4.60
N ALA A 328 -1.70 45.68 3.83
CA ALA A 328 -3.12 45.32 3.92
C ALA A 328 -3.48 44.45 5.15
N GLY A 329 -2.51 44.12 6.02
CA GLY A 329 -2.76 43.26 7.19
C GLY A 329 -3.07 41.81 6.84
N GLN A 330 -2.77 41.38 5.62
CA GLN A 330 -3.07 40.03 5.10
C GLN A 330 -1.94 39.02 5.36
N ARG A 331 -0.91 39.40 6.11
CA ARG A 331 0.19 38.54 6.53
C ARG A 331 0.02 38.18 7.99
N HIS A 332 0.01 36.88 8.30
CA HIS A 332 -0.22 36.41 9.66
C HIS A 332 0.91 36.84 10.62
N PRO A 333 0.61 37.23 11.89
CA PRO A 333 1.60 37.74 12.84
C PRO A 333 2.76 36.78 13.14
N VAL A 334 2.57 35.48 12.94
CA VAL A 334 3.63 34.48 13.13
C VAL A 334 4.86 34.73 12.24
N HIS A 335 4.72 35.43 11.12
CA HIS A 335 5.79 35.61 10.12
C HIS A 335 6.74 36.81 10.40
N GLY A 336 6.54 37.59 11.45
CA GLY A 336 7.40 38.73 11.82
C GLY A 336 6.90 39.46 13.07
N ALA A 337 7.82 40.08 13.82
CA ALA A 337 7.51 40.69 15.12
C ALA A 337 6.61 41.93 15.00
N ASP A 338 6.79 42.72 13.93
CA ASP A 338 5.93 43.84 13.53
C ASP A 338 5.84 43.95 11.99
N ALA A 339 5.09 44.94 11.49
CA ALA A 339 4.94 45.17 10.05
C ALA A 339 6.21 45.74 9.38
N SER A 340 7.12 46.37 10.12
CA SER A 340 8.35 46.98 9.58
C SER A 340 9.40 45.93 9.23
N VAL A 341 9.61 44.95 10.12
CA VAL A 341 10.49 43.79 9.90
C VAL A 341 9.97 42.88 8.78
N GLN A 342 8.64 42.84 8.58
CA GLN A 342 8.05 42.13 7.46
C GLN A 342 8.13 42.90 6.14
N GLN A 343 8.19 44.24 6.15
CA GLN A 343 8.32 45.06 4.94
C GLN A 343 9.75 45.07 4.41
N ASP A 344 10.74 45.14 5.30
CA ASP A 344 12.15 45.29 4.95
C ASP A 344 12.91 43.95 4.95
N LEU A 345 12.43 42.98 4.15
CA LEU A 345 13.26 41.81 3.82
C LEU A 345 14.52 42.28 3.08
N ASP A 346 15.64 41.56 3.24
CA ASP A 346 16.86 41.82 2.45
C ASP A 346 16.65 41.36 1.00
N TRP A 347 15.92 42.16 0.22
CA TRP A 347 15.58 41.90 -1.17
C TRP A 347 16.83 41.82 -2.05
N ALA A 348 17.90 42.52 -1.70
CA ALA A 348 19.16 42.45 -2.42
C ALA A 348 19.84 41.09 -2.20
N TRP A 349 19.81 40.54 -0.98
CA TRP A 349 20.24 39.17 -0.72
C TRP A 349 19.34 38.16 -1.43
N ILE A 350 18.01 38.33 -1.40
CA ILE A 350 17.07 37.43 -2.09
C ILE A 350 17.37 37.38 -3.59
N ASP A 351 17.54 38.53 -4.25
CA ASP A 351 17.83 38.61 -5.69
C ASP A 351 19.12 37.86 -6.07
N ARG A 352 20.16 37.98 -5.24
CA ARG A 352 21.46 37.32 -5.49
C ARG A 352 21.47 35.82 -5.20
N ASN A 353 20.63 35.35 -4.27
CA ASN A 353 20.75 33.99 -3.72
C ASN A 353 19.56 33.09 -4.02
N ALA A 354 18.40 33.62 -4.42
CA ALA A 354 17.25 32.78 -4.72
C ALA A 354 17.51 31.91 -5.96
N SER A 355 17.37 30.60 -5.82
CA SER A 355 17.47 29.67 -6.94
C SER A 355 16.45 28.53 -6.82
N ALA A 356 16.08 27.97 -7.96
CA ALA A 356 15.37 26.71 -8.00
C ALA A 356 16.31 25.54 -7.62
N PHE A 357 15.73 24.37 -7.34
CA PHE A 357 16.50 23.16 -7.11
C PHE A 357 17.29 22.74 -8.36
N ASP A 358 18.40 22.04 -8.12
CA ASP A 358 19.29 21.44 -9.12
C ASP A 358 19.03 19.94 -9.33
N PHE A 359 18.04 19.38 -8.63
CA PHE A 359 17.59 18.01 -8.77
C PHE A 359 16.16 17.94 -9.31
N GLY A 360 15.82 16.80 -9.91
CA GLY A 360 14.48 16.59 -10.45
C GLY A 360 14.20 17.45 -11.67
N GLN A 361 12.99 17.36 -12.20
CA GLN A 361 12.59 18.20 -13.32
C GLN A 361 12.02 19.52 -12.81
N ARG A 362 12.70 20.62 -13.16
CA ARG A 362 12.22 21.98 -12.93
C ARG A 362 11.10 22.36 -13.89
N ILE A 363 10.07 23.01 -13.36
CA ILE A 363 8.96 23.61 -14.08
C ILE A 363 8.91 25.09 -13.71
N ASP A 364 9.43 25.95 -14.58
CA ASP A 364 9.40 27.39 -14.39
C ASP A 364 7.99 27.94 -14.71
N VAL A 365 7.41 28.71 -13.80
CA VAL A 365 6.04 29.24 -13.92
C VAL A 365 6.04 30.75 -13.71
N ASP A 366 5.79 31.51 -14.77
CA ASP A 366 5.57 32.95 -14.71
C ASP A 366 4.26 33.26 -13.97
N THR A 367 4.37 33.79 -12.76
CA THR A 367 3.21 34.17 -11.92
C THR A 367 2.86 35.66 -12.01
N SER A 368 3.45 36.40 -12.96
CA SER A 368 3.07 37.78 -13.23
C SER A 368 1.64 37.88 -13.79
N ARG A 369 1.12 36.77 -14.34
CA ARG A 369 -0.22 36.62 -14.93
C ARG A 369 -1.00 35.47 -14.27
N PRO A 370 -2.32 35.38 -14.47
CA PRO A 370 -3.08 34.21 -14.03
C PRO A 370 -2.51 32.91 -14.62
N VAL A 371 -2.17 31.97 -13.75
CA VAL A 371 -1.62 30.66 -14.14
C VAL A 371 -2.74 29.65 -14.33
N ASP A 372 -2.71 28.89 -15.42
CA ASP A 372 -3.52 27.69 -15.59
C ASP A 372 -2.85 26.49 -14.90
N ALA A 373 -3.45 26.03 -13.81
CA ALA A 373 -2.95 24.90 -13.04
C ALA A 373 -2.85 23.62 -13.88
N ARG A 374 -3.76 23.40 -14.85
CA ARG A 374 -3.79 22.18 -15.68
C ARG A 374 -2.53 22.00 -16.51
N THR A 375 -2.01 23.12 -17.03
CA THR A 375 -0.79 23.11 -17.83
C THR A 375 0.41 22.72 -16.97
N VAL A 376 0.49 23.24 -15.74
CA VAL A 376 1.58 22.93 -14.79
C VAL A 376 1.48 21.48 -14.30
N THR A 377 0.29 20.99 -13.95
CA THR A 377 0.11 19.61 -13.50
C THR A 377 0.40 18.60 -14.60
N ARG A 378 0.03 18.89 -15.85
CA ARG A 378 0.42 18.07 -17.01
C ARG A 378 1.94 17.96 -17.14
N ALA A 379 2.66 19.08 -17.03
CA ALA A 379 4.13 19.06 -17.06
C ALA A 379 4.71 18.22 -15.91
N ALA A 380 4.17 18.33 -14.70
CA ALA A 380 4.59 17.53 -13.55
C ALA A 380 4.31 16.02 -13.74
N LEU A 381 3.18 15.65 -14.36
CA LEU A 381 2.85 14.26 -14.65
C LEU A 381 3.76 13.68 -15.75
N THR A 382 4.03 14.44 -16.81
CA THR A 382 4.99 14.05 -17.85
C THR A 382 6.38 13.85 -17.27
N ALA A 383 6.83 14.75 -16.40
CA ALA A 383 8.09 14.63 -15.69
C ALA A 383 8.20 13.32 -14.92
N ARG A 384 7.17 13.01 -14.11
CA ARG A 384 7.11 11.76 -13.35
C ARG A 384 7.15 10.53 -14.27
N ALA A 385 6.45 10.56 -15.40
CA ALA A 385 6.37 9.44 -16.33
C ALA A 385 7.69 9.15 -17.04
N ALA A 386 8.48 10.19 -17.36
CA ALA A 386 9.80 10.05 -17.97
C ALA A 386 10.80 9.27 -17.10
N PHE A 387 10.50 9.12 -15.81
CA PHE A 387 11.32 8.40 -14.84
C PHE A 387 10.75 7.03 -14.43
N ALA A 388 9.58 6.65 -14.93
CA ALA A 388 8.93 5.37 -14.62
C ALA A 388 9.34 4.22 -15.57
N THR A 389 10.15 4.52 -16.58
CA THR A 389 10.82 3.59 -17.50
C THR A 389 12.26 3.36 -17.09
#